data_AF-A0A2V9QZN0-F1
#
_entry.id   AF-A0A2V9QZN0-F1
#
_cell.length_a   1.000
_cell.length_b   1.000
_cell.length_c   1.000
_cell.angle_alpha   90.00
_cell.angle_beta   90.00
_cell.angle_gamma   90.00
#
_symmetry.space_group_name_H-M   'P 1'
#
loop_
_entity.id
_entity.type
_entity.pdbx_description
1 polymer ?
#
loop_
_entity_poly.entity_id
_entity_poly.type
_entity_poly.pdbx_seq_one_letter_code
_entity_poly.pdbx_strand_id
1 'polypeptide(L)'
;MKITKIECHVLLVPQYEPEAGSSAQDDIVVFVHTDEGITGIGEVDTNPWVAKAMIEAKGTHNIGQGLSEMLLGKDPLQPEALWEKMYMGSLMTGRRG
;
A
#
# COMPACT_ATOMS: atom_id res chain seq x y z
N MET A 1 -17.39 9.49 -4.59
CA MET A 1 -15.99 9.51 -4.17
C MET A 1 -15.14 8.59 -5.02
N LYS A 2 -13.96 9.06 -5.44
CA LYS A 2 -12.95 8.30 -6.19
C LYS A 2 -11.57 8.56 -5.61
N ILE A 3 -10.76 7.51 -5.52
CA ILE A 3 -9.33 7.62 -5.17
C ILE A 3 -8.60 8.33 -6.30
N THR A 4 -7.89 9.42 -5.98
CA THR A 4 -7.15 10.24 -6.94
C THR A 4 -5.65 10.07 -6.83
N LYS A 5 -5.15 9.70 -5.65
CA LYS A 5 -3.71 9.53 -5.39
C LYS A 5 -3.49 8.62 -4.19
N ILE A 6 -2.40 7.86 -4.25
CA ILE A 6 -1.87 7.08 -3.11
C ILE A 6 -0.44 7.56 -2.88
N GLU A 7 -0.11 7.94 -1.65
CA GLU A 7 1.22 8.39 -1.23
C GLU A 7 1.75 7.49 -0.11
N CYS A 8 2.99 7.03 -0.24
CA CYS A 8 3.64 6.18 0.77
C CYS A 8 4.81 6.91 1.40
N HIS A 9 4.80 7.06 2.73
CA HIS A 9 5.86 7.67 3.51
C HIS A 9 6.48 6.64 4.44
N VAL A 10 7.75 6.31 4.22
CA VAL A 10 8.51 5.50 5.16
C VAL A 10 9.00 6.38 6.30
N LEU A 11 8.75 5.94 7.52
CA LEU A 11 9.19 6.57 8.75
C LEU A 11 10.26 5.69 9.40
N LEU A 12 11.32 6.33 9.89
CA LEU A 12 12.41 5.69 10.61
C LEU A 12 12.73 6.53 11.83
N VAL A 13 12.94 5.90 12.99
CA VAL A 13 13.55 6.58 14.12
C VAL A 13 15.01 6.92 13.79
N PRO A 14 15.58 8.06 14.26
CA PRO A 14 16.89 8.50 13.80
C PRO A 14 18.07 7.57 14.11
N GLN A 15 17.91 6.66 15.09
CA GLN A 15 18.93 5.70 15.51
C GLN A 15 18.43 4.25 15.38
N TYR A 16 17.70 3.92 14.33
CA TYR A 16 17.28 2.54 14.09
C TYR A 16 18.50 1.61 13.90
N GLU A 17 18.38 0.39 14.39
CA GLU A 17 19.41 -0.65 14.36
C GLU A 17 18.87 -1.88 13.61
N PRO A 18 19.36 -2.18 12.39
CA PRO A 18 18.88 -3.31 11.58
C PRO A 18 19.04 -4.69 12.22
N GLU A 19 19.92 -4.82 13.21
CA GLU A 19 20.14 -6.08 13.94
C GLU A 19 19.16 -6.26 15.12
N ALA A 20 18.40 -5.23 15.47
CA ALA A 20 17.42 -5.29 16.54
C ALA A 20 16.11 -5.93 16.04
N GLY A 21 15.63 -6.96 16.75
CA GLY A 21 14.31 -7.56 16.50
C GLY A 21 13.17 -6.70 17.04
N SER A 22 12.97 -5.50 16.48
CA SER A 22 12.00 -4.52 16.97
C SER A 22 11.26 -3.80 15.84
N SER A 23 9.96 -4.06 15.70
CA SER A 23 9.06 -3.33 14.79
C SER A 23 8.71 -1.89 15.22
N ALA A 24 9.23 -1.41 16.35
CA ALA A 24 8.93 -0.05 16.83
C ALA A 24 9.86 1.03 16.23
N GLN A 25 10.79 0.67 15.35
CA GLN A 25 11.81 1.58 14.82
C GLN A 25 11.44 2.17 13.47
N ASP A 26 10.48 1.56 12.79
CA ASP A 26 10.15 1.84 11.42
C ASP A 26 8.67 1.56 11.16
N ASP A 27 8.11 2.29 10.20
CA ASP A 27 6.73 2.11 9.75
C ASP A 27 6.55 2.73 8.34
N ILE A 28 5.46 2.41 7.67
CA ILE A 28 4.99 3.05 6.46
C ILE A 28 3.60 3.64 6.67
N VAL A 29 3.47 4.95 6.45
CA VAL A 29 2.18 5.62 6.41
C VAL A 29 1.72 5.76 4.97
N VAL A 30 0.52 5.28 4.68
CA VAL A 30 -0.11 5.34 3.36
C VAL A 30 -1.28 6.32 3.39
N PHE A 31 -1.20 7.37 2.57
CA PHE A 31 -2.27 8.35 2.39
C PHE A 31 -3.05 8.01 1.13
N VAL A 32 -4.38 7.93 1.24
CA VAL A 32 -5.30 7.69 0.14
C VAL A 32 -6.17 8.93 -0.05
N HIS A 33 -5.91 9.69 -1.11
CA HIS A 33 -6.62 10.94 -1.40
C HIS A 33 -7.81 10.69 -2.31
N THR A 34 -8.86 11.48 -2.14
CA THR A 34 -10.07 11.40 -2.97
C THR A 34 -10.36 12.68 -3.75
N ASP A 35 -11.24 12.58 -4.74
CA ASP A 35 -11.75 13.71 -5.52
C ASP A 35 -12.64 14.67 -4.70
N GLU A 36 -13.10 14.25 -3.53
CA GLU A 36 -13.87 15.06 -2.59
C GLU A 36 -12.99 15.78 -1.55
N GLY A 37 -11.66 15.67 -1.67
CA GLY A 37 -10.70 16.31 -0.76
C GLY A 37 -10.53 15.59 0.59
N ILE A 38 -11.06 14.37 0.72
CA ILE A 38 -10.89 13.52 1.91
C ILE A 38 -9.61 12.70 1.75
N THR A 39 -8.87 12.53 2.84
CA THR A 39 -7.67 11.69 2.89
C THR A 39 -7.83 10.62 3.96
N GLY A 40 -7.79 9.35 3.56
CA GLY A 40 -7.66 8.21 4.46
C GLY A 40 -6.18 7.96 4.78
N ILE A 41 -5.91 7.46 5.98
CA ILE A 41 -4.56 7.11 6.44
C ILE A 41 -4.57 5.64 6.86
N GLY A 42 -3.59 4.88 6.40
CA GLY A 42 -3.34 3.49 6.81
C GLY A 42 -1.87 3.22 7.05
N GLU A 43 -1.57 2.07 7.64
CA GLU A 43 -0.22 1.60 7.96
C GLU A 43 -0.11 0.07 7.78
N VAL A 44 1.12 -0.47 7.86
CA VAL A 44 1.35 -1.92 7.91
C VAL A 44 2.68 -2.25 8.59
N ASP A 45 2.64 -3.12 9.60
CA ASP A 45 3.82 -3.66 10.29
C ASP A 45 4.53 -4.74 9.45
N THR A 46 5.46 -4.30 8.63
CA THR A 46 6.41 -5.12 7.85
C THR A 46 7.59 -4.24 7.44
N ASN A 47 8.56 -4.76 6.70
CA ASN A 47 9.63 -3.90 6.16
C ASN A 47 9.01 -2.78 5.28
N PRO A 48 9.13 -1.50 5.68
CA PRO A 48 8.32 -0.43 5.09
C PRO A 48 8.80 -0.06 3.69
N TRP A 49 10.08 -0.31 3.39
CA TRP A 49 10.62 -0.13 2.04
C TRP A 49 10.09 -1.20 1.07
N VAL A 50 9.97 -2.44 1.53
CA VAL A 50 9.34 -3.52 0.75
C VAL A 50 7.86 -3.24 0.53
N ALA A 51 7.13 -2.81 1.57
CA ALA A 51 5.73 -2.41 1.45
C ALA A 51 5.55 -1.26 0.44
N LYS A 52 6.37 -0.20 0.54
CA LYS A 52 6.37 0.92 -0.42
C LYS A 52 6.57 0.43 -1.84
N ALA A 53 7.60 -0.40 -2.06
CA ALA A 53 7.90 -0.95 -3.38
C ALA A 53 6.73 -1.79 -3.94
N MET A 54 6.08 -2.59 -3.11
CA MET A 54 4.90 -3.38 -3.50
C MET A 54 3.71 -2.48 -3.88
N ILE A 55 3.44 -1.43 -3.10
CA ILE A 55 2.32 -0.51 -3.34
C ILE A 55 2.53 0.31 -4.62
N GLU A 56 3.76 0.76 -4.86
CA GLU A 56 4.15 1.64 -5.98
C GLU A 56 4.58 0.90 -7.24
N ALA A 57 4.76 -0.43 -7.19
CA ALA A 57 5.14 -1.24 -8.33
C ALA A 57 4.13 -1.10 -9.49
N LYS A 58 4.64 -1.22 -10.72
CA LYS A 58 3.82 -1.22 -11.93
C LYS A 58 3.33 -2.63 -12.26
N GLY A 59 2.14 -2.71 -12.84
CA GLY A 59 1.63 -3.96 -13.38
C GLY A 59 2.42 -4.45 -14.61
N THR A 60 2.62 -5.77 -14.70
CA THR A 60 3.31 -6.40 -15.84
C THR A 60 2.49 -7.49 -16.53
N HIS A 61 1.48 -8.04 -15.85
CA HIS A 61 0.58 -9.07 -16.37
C HIS A 61 -0.71 -9.14 -15.54
N ASN A 62 -1.68 -9.95 -15.97
CA ASN A 62 -3.04 -9.99 -15.42
C ASN A 62 -3.15 -10.40 -13.93
N ILE A 63 -2.18 -11.10 -13.38
CA ILE A 63 -2.12 -11.51 -11.96
C ILE A 63 -0.89 -10.97 -11.21
N GLY A 64 -0.23 -9.96 -11.79
CA GLY A 64 0.84 -9.18 -11.15
C GLY A 64 0.72 -7.73 -11.58
N GLN A 65 -0.38 -7.13 -11.16
CA GLN A 65 -0.73 -5.73 -11.30
C GLN A 65 -0.20 -4.92 -10.11
N GLY A 66 0.03 -3.62 -10.31
CA GLY A 66 0.37 -2.69 -9.24
C GLY A 66 -0.82 -2.37 -8.35
N LEU A 67 -0.64 -2.36 -7.02
CA LEU A 67 -1.73 -2.09 -6.07
C LEU A 67 -2.31 -0.69 -6.27
N SER A 68 -1.44 0.33 -6.39
CA SER A 68 -1.89 1.71 -6.59
C SER A 68 -2.69 1.87 -7.89
N GLU A 69 -2.19 1.33 -9.01
CA GLU A 69 -2.86 1.39 -10.31
C GLU A 69 -4.25 0.74 -10.29
N MET A 70 -4.43 -0.33 -9.50
CA MET A 70 -5.73 -0.99 -9.34
C MET A 70 -6.75 -0.14 -8.57
N LEU A 71 -6.30 0.70 -7.64
CA LEU A 71 -7.15 1.50 -6.76
C LEU A 71 -7.50 2.88 -7.34
N LEU A 72 -6.66 3.45 -8.21
CA LEU A 72 -6.93 4.75 -8.81
C LEU A 72 -8.28 4.79 -9.55
N GLY A 73 -9.06 5.84 -9.28
CA GLY A 73 -10.39 6.05 -9.83
C GLY A 73 -11.50 5.19 -9.21
N LYS A 74 -11.21 4.37 -8.20
CA LYS A 74 -12.20 3.52 -7.52
C LYS A 74 -12.84 4.22 -6.32
N ASP A 75 -14.03 3.79 -5.97
CA ASP A 75 -14.75 4.27 -4.78
C ASP A 75 -14.17 3.60 -3.51
N PRO A 76 -13.56 4.37 -2.59
CA PRO A 76 -12.97 3.82 -1.37
C PRO A 76 -14.01 3.22 -0.41
N LEU A 77 -15.31 3.50 -0.59
CA LEU A 77 -16.39 2.96 0.23
C LEU A 77 -16.82 1.54 -0.17
N GLN A 78 -16.04 0.85 -1.00
CA GLN A 78 -16.23 -0.54 -1.42
C GLN A 78 -15.07 -1.44 -0.96
N PRO A 79 -14.69 -1.45 0.33
CA PRO A 79 -13.41 -2.03 0.77
C PRO A 79 -13.26 -3.51 0.44
N GLU A 80 -14.31 -4.33 0.56
CA GLU A 80 -14.25 -5.76 0.24
C GLU A 80 -14.01 -6.00 -1.25
N ALA A 81 -14.65 -5.22 -2.13
CA ALA A 81 -14.47 -5.32 -3.58
C ALA A 81 -13.07 -4.84 -4.01
N LEU A 82 -12.53 -3.81 -3.35
CA LEU A 82 -11.17 -3.34 -3.57
C LEU A 82 -10.14 -4.36 -3.09
N TRP A 83 -10.39 -4.98 -1.93
CA TRP A 83 -9.54 -6.05 -1.41
C TRP A 83 -9.49 -7.23 -2.38
N GLU A 84 -10.65 -7.73 -2.82
CA GLU A 84 -10.72 -8.84 -3.78
C GLU A 84 -9.98 -8.50 -5.09
N LYS A 85 -10.18 -7.28 -5.60
CA LYS A 85 -9.47 -6.79 -6.79
C LYS A 85 -7.96 -6.81 -6.60
N MET A 86 -7.47 -6.30 -5.46
CA MET A 86 -6.04 -6.28 -5.15
C MET A 86 -5.48 -7.68 -4.98
N TYR A 87 -6.19 -8.55 -4.24
CA TYR A 87 -5.78 -9.92 -4.00
C TYR A 87 -5.67 -10.72 -5.31
N MET A 88 -6.71 -10.67 -6.15
CA MET A 88 -6.73 -11.38 -7.44
C MET A 88 -5.74 -10.79 -8.45
N GLY A 89 -5.60 -9.47 -8.51
CA GLY A 89 -4.69 -8.79 -9.43
C GLY A 89 -3.21 -8.91 -9.04
N SER A 90 -2.90 -9.28 -7.80
CA SER A 90 -1.52 -9.42 -7.29
C SER A 90 -1.14 -10.87 -6.96
N LEU A 91 -1.91 -11.87 -7.38
CA LEU A 91 -1.67 -13.27 -6.98
C LEU A 91 -0.24 -13.78 -7.19
N MET A 92 0.47 -13.34 -8.23
CA MET A 92 1.86 -13.77 -8.47
C MET A 92 2.80 -13.31 -7.35
N THR A 93 2.61 -12.10 -6.83
CA THR A 93 3.59 -11.41 -5.97
C THR A 93 3.09 -11.20 -4.53
N GLY A 94 1.78 -11.16 -4.32
CA GLY A 94 1.14 -10.76 -3.05
C GLY A 94 0.17 -11.79 -2.46
N ARG A 95 -0.03 -12.96 -3.08
CA ARG A 95 -0.99 -13.96 -2.55
C ARG A 95 -0.66 -14.50 -1.16
N ARG A 96 0.61 -14.42 -0.75
CA ARG A 96 1.16 -14.92 0.52
C ARG A 96 2.40 -14.12 0.90
N GLY A 97 2.63 -14.02 2.21
CA GLY A 97 3.77 -13.42 2.88
C GLY A 97 3.78 -13.91 4.31
#